data_AF-A0A920UKP0-F1
#
_entry.id   AF-A0A920UKP0-F1
#
_cell.length_a   1.000
_cell.length_b   1.000
_cell.length_c   1.000
_cell.angle_alpha   90.00
_cell.angle_beta   90.00
_cell.angle_gamma   90.00
#
_symmetry.space_group_name_H-M   'P 1'
#
loop_
_entity.id
_entity.type
_entity.pdbx_description
1 polymer ?
#
loop_
_entity_poly.entity_id
_entity_poly.type
_entity_poly.pdbx_seq_one_letter_code
_entity_poly.pdbx_strand_id
1 'polypeptide(L)' 'MKKRARLITKVTEDRYMPPWHPGEGHGKFVDERRLTGDELATLKNWYKSGMAEGPADNSRAARVRQRLAAR' A
#
# COMPACT_ATOMS: atom_id res chain seq x y z
N MET A 1 2.01 2.73 14.59
CA MET A 1 1.84 2.85 13.12
C MET A 1 0.96 4.03 12.64
N LYS A 2 0.24 4.77 13.50
CA LYS A 2 -0.76 5.77 13.05
C LYS A 2 -0.22 7.08 12.45
N LYS A 3 1.05 7.45 12.73
CA LYS A 3 1.62 8.75 12.33
C LYS A 3 1.69 8.95 10.80
N ARG A 4 1.74 7.88 9.99
CA ARG A 4 1.96 7.97 8.54
C ARG A 4 0.73 7.70 7.69
N ALA A 5 -0.37 7.20 8.25
CA ALA A 5 -1.53 6.77 7.45
C ALA A 5 -2.17 7.92 6.66
N ARG A 6 -2.29 9.10 7.29
CA ARG A 6 -2.74 10.34 6.62
C ARG A 6 -1.82 10.73 5.46
N LEU A 7 -0.51 10.63 5.67
CA LEU A 7 0.48 10.96 4.66
C LEU A 7 0.40 9.98 3.48
N ILE A 8 0.37 8.67 3.76
CA ILE A 8 0.26 7.62 2.74
C ILE A 8 -0.95 7.88 1.85
N THR A 9 -2.13 8.02 2.44
CA THR A 9 -3.37 8.25 1.69
C THR A 9 -3.28 9.51 0.84
N LYS A 10 -2.78 10.61 1.42
CA LYS A 10 -2.65 11.89 0.72
C LYS A 10 -1.71 11.81 -0.48
N VAL A 11 -0.49 11.29 -0.31
CA VAL A 11 0.50 11.29 -1.41
C VAL A 11 0.14 10.31 -2.53
N THR A 12 -0.54 9.21 -2.22
CA THR A 12 -1.01 8.27 -3.25
C THR A 12 -2.22 8.80 -3.99
N GLU A 13 -3.16 9.47 -3.31
CA GLU A 13 -4.31 10.13 -3.95
C GLU A 13 -3.87 11.30 -4.84
N ASP A 14 -2.99 12.16 -4.32
CA ASP A 14 -2.49 13.34 -5.06
C ASP A 14 -1.54 12.96 -6.19
N ARG A 15 -1.13 11.68 -6.28
CA ARG A 15 -0.04 11.17 -7.14
C ARG A 15 1.21 12.03 -7.06
N TYR A 16 1.40 12.66 -5.89
CA TYR A 16 2.40 13.68 -5.66
C TYR A 16 3.70 12.99 -5.23
N MET A 17 4.69 13.01 -6.12
CA MET A 17 6.07 12.74 -5.77
C MET A 17 6.84 14.05 -5.62
N PRO A 18 7.28 14.43 -4.39
CA PRO A 18 8.25 15.50 -4.23
C PRO A 18 9.58 15.09 -4.86
N PRO A 19 10.40 16.08 -5.26
CA PRO A 19 10.75 16.39 -6.64
C PRO A 19 11.55 15.28 -7.34
N TRP A 20 10.89 14.36 -8.04
CA TRP A 20 11.56 13.50 -9.04
C TRP A 20 10.62 13.29 -10.24
N HIS A 21 10.96 13.93 -11.36
CA HIS A 21 10.28 13.85 -12.67
C HIS A 21 10.29 12.39 -13.21
N PRO A 22 9.38 11.92 -14.11
CA PRO A 22 8.36 12.62 -14.89
C PRO A 22 6.91 12.21 -14.57
N GLY A 23 5.97 13.11 -14.84
CA GLY A 23 4.53 12.81 -14.86
C GLY A 23 4.13 11.92 -16.04
N GLU A 24 2.82 11.68 -16.22
CA GLU A 24 2.30 10.98 -17.41
C GLU A 24 2.85 11.60 -18.70
N GLY A 25 3.31 10.75 -19.65
CA GLY A 25 3.73 11.18 -20.98
C GLY A 25 5.19 10.92 -21.37
N HIS A 26 6.03 10.37 -20.49
CA HIS A 26 7.48 10.16 -20.76
C HIS A 26 7.86 8.71 -21.15
N GLY A 27 6.88 7.87 -21.46
CA GLY A 27 7.07 6.48 -21.89
C GLY A 27 6.31 5.47 -21.02
N LYS A 28 6.26 4.21 -21.46
CA LYS A 28 5.74 3.08 -20.67
C LYS A 28 6.92 2.33 -20.06
N PHE A 29 6.91 2.14 -18.75
CA PHE A 29 7.89 1.27 -18.08
C PHE A 29 7.45 -0.19 -18.22
N VAL A 30 8.42 -1.09 -18.45
CA VAL A 30 8.15 -2.54 -18.61
C VAL A 30 7.51 -3.14 -17.36
N ASP A 31 7.84 -2.62 -16.18
CA ASP A 31 7.31 -3.06 -14.88
C ASP A 31 6.62 -1.91 -14.12
N GLU A 32 5.75 -1.17 -14.80
CA GLU A 32 5.06 -0.04 -14.19
C GLU A 32 4.05 -0.49 -13.11
N ARG A 33 4.42 -0.35 -11.83
CA ARG A 33 3.57 -0.72 -10.69
C ARG A 33 2.76 0.46 -10.19
N ARG A 34 1.94 1.04 -11.07
CA ARG A 34 1.00 2.08 -10.66
C ARG A 34 -0.10 1.47 -9.81
N LEU A 35 -0.51 2.22 -8.80
CA LEU A 35 -1.75 1.92 -8.11
C LEU A 35 -2.92 2.23 -9.05
N THR A 36 -3.72 1.21 -9.28
CA THR A 36 -5.04 1.31 -9.92
C THR A 36 -6.00 2.14 -9.05
N GLY A 37 -7.12 2.55 -9.63
CA GLY A 37 -8.17 3.25 -8.87
C GLY A 37 -8.68 2.45 -7.66
N ASP A 38 -8.82 1.13 -7.82
CA ASP A 38 -9.30 0.24 -6.76
C ASP A 38 -8.28 0.06 -5.64
N GLU A 39 -7.00 0.01 -5.96
CA GLU A 39 -5.92 -0.02 -4.96
C GLU A 39 -5.85 1.31 -4.18
N LEU A 40 -6.04 2.45 -4.85
CA LEU A 40 -6.16 3.75 -4.18
C LEU A 40 -7.38 3.81 -3.26
N ALA A 41 -8.53 3.32 -3.71
CA ALA A 41 -9.75 3.24 -2.91
C ALA A 41 -9.56 2.35 -1.67
N THR A 42 -8.80 1.26 -1.81
CA THR A 42 -8.46 0.36 -0.70
C THR A 42 -7.69 1.11 0.39
N LEU A 43 -6.66 1.89 0.03
CA LEU A 43 -5.89 2.69 0.99
C LEU A 43 -6.75 3.75 1.68
N LYS A 44 -7.61 4.44 0.91
CA LYS A 44 -8.55 5.44 1.42
C LYS A 44 -9.52 4.84 2.44
N ASN A 45 -10.10 3.69 2.12
CA ASN A 45 -11.06 2.99 2.98
C ASN A 45 -10.39 2.49 4.26
N TRP A 46 -9.18 1.94 4.16
CA TRP A 46 -8.38 1.55 5.31
C TRP A 46 -8.09 2.74 6.25
N TYR A 47 -7.75 3.91 5.71
CA TYR A 47 -7.55 5.11 6.53
C TYR A 47 -8.85 5.55 7.22
N LYS A 48 -9.97 5.58 6.48
CA LYS A 48 -11.31 5.94 7.00
C LYS A 48 -11.82 4.98 8.07
N SER A 49 -11.50 3.69 7.98
CA SER A 49 -11.92 2.68 8.96
C SER A 49 -11.06 2.65 10.24
N GLY A 50 -10.15 3.62 10.41
CA GLY A 50 -9.30 3.69 11.59
C GLY A 50 -8.03 2.84 11.51
N MET A 51 -7.63 2.45 10.29
CA MET A 51 -6.41 1.69 10.00
C MET A 51 -6.43 0.29 10.63
N ALA A 52 -7.55 -0.42 10.48
CA ALA A 52 -7.73 -1.77 11.01
C ALA A 52 -6.60 -2.70 10.54
N GLU A 53 -6.12 -3.54 11.45
CA GLU A 53 -5.13 -4.56 11.12
C GLU A 53 -5.78 -5.63 10.23
N GLY A 54 -4.98 -6.21 9.33
CA GLY A 54 -5.43 -7.33 8.53
C GLY A 54 -5.65 -8.59 9.38
N PRO A 55 -6.24 -9.64 8.79
CA PRO A 55 -6.41 -10.92 9.45
C PRO A 55 -5.09 -11.46 10.06
N ALA A 56 -5.16 -11.93 11.31
CA ALA A 56 -3.97 -12.32 12.09
C ALA A 56 -3.23 -13.54 11.51
N ASP A 57 -3.97 -14.44 10.86
CA ASP A 57 -3.46 -15.59 10.11
C ASP A 57 -2.64 -15.19 8.88
N ASN A 58 -2.92 -14.01 8.32
CA ASN A 58 -2.18 -13.44 7.21
C ASN A 58 -0.93 -12.66 7.66
N SER A 59 -0.67 -12.57 8.96
CA SER A 59 0.51 -11.91 9.49
C SER A 59 1.79 -12.68 9.15
N ARG A 60 2.91 -11.96 8.96
CA ARG A 60 4.23 -12.57 8.76
C ARG A 60 4.56 -13.56 9.89
N ALA A 61 4.18 -13.23 11.13
CA ALA A 61 4.39 -14.09 12.28
C ALA A 61 3.58 -15.39 12.19
N ALA A 62 2.31 -15.34 11.77
CA ALA A 62 1.50 -16.52 11.55
C ALA A 62 2.08 -17.42 10.45
N ARG A 63 2.52 -16.84 9.32
CA ARG A 63 3.17 -17.59 8.23
C ARG A 63 4.46 -18.28 8.67
N VAL A 64 5.26 -17.64 9.52
CA VAL A 64 6.48 -18.24 10.10
C VAL A 64 6.13 -19.40 11.02
N ARG A 65 5.13 -19.24 11.89
CA ARG A 65 4.66 -20.32 12.78
C ARG A 65 4.15 -21.51 11.99
N GLN A 66 3.36 -21.28 10.94
CA GLN A 66 2.84 -22.33 10.06
C GLN A 66 3.98 -23.12 9.40
N ARG A 67 5.02 -22.42 8.92
CA ARG A 67 6.18 -23.05 8.29
C ARG A 67 7.03 -23.87 9.27
N LEU A 68 7.12 -23.44 10.53
CA LEU A 68 7.84 -24.17 11.58
C LEU A 68 7.08 -25.41 12.06
N ALA A 69 5.74 -25.36 12.09
CA ALA A 69 4.89 -26.48 12.51
C ALA A 69 4.71 -27.57 11.44
N ALA A 70 4.98 -27.27 10.16
CA ALA A 70 4.91 -28.22 9.04
C ALA A 70 6.22 -29.02 8.85
N ARG A 71 7.05 -29.11 9.89
CA ARG A 71 8.36 -29.76 9.90
C ARG A 71 8.42 -30.75 11.04
#